data_AF-A0A957DCN1-F1
#
_entry.id   AF-A0A957DCN1-F1
#
_cell.length_a   1.000
_cell.length_b   1.000
_cell.length_c   1.000
_cell.angle_alpha   90.00
_cell.angle_beta   90.00
_cell.angle_gamma   90.00
#
_symmetry.space_group_name_H-M   'P 1'
#
loop_
_entity.id
_entity.type
_entity.pdbx_description
1 polymer ?
#
loop_
_entity_poly.entity_id
_entity_poly.type
_entity_poly.pdbx_seq_one_letter_code
_entity_poly.pdbx_strand_id
1 'polypeptide(L)'
;MQGTIDIPRIVVVPTGEVTTGFNFFTLDTNNVHYQPVDRDLLIQSLQTNEQESLNTGGRIASEARPEDYLVRRLVDFPDISYDDQADLLYDLAGQMVRHLQSYLADEQETVNVLLYYQRPLADLIHAQMQTHRWEKATGYEARVTKGFTTLKESAFTSAADQPIQDIHVPPADKSKIRRLVFGNFARCLYLYQKFDSDAERKLAIILEREAEKWFKPVLGQFQIYYKLGVEQKEYQPDFVAETAVTIYLLEPKAANEMESIEVLAKRDAAVTWCKHATDHALANGGKPWQYALIPHDAIAENMTLTGLAAQYRCDRRVD
;
A
#
# COMPACT_ATOMS: atom_id res chain seq x y z
N MET A 1 -26.12 -27.26 -0.60
CA MET A 1 -24.70 -26.92 -0.40
C MET A 1 -24.19 -26.33 -1.71
N GLN A 2 -23.79 -25.06 -1.74
CA GLN A 2 -22.91 -24.40 -2.74
C GLN A 2 -23.29 -22.91 -2.85
N GLY A 3 -22.79 -22.08 -1.94
CA GLY A 3 -22.98 -20.62 -1.95
C GLY A 3 -21.66 -19.85 -1.85
N THR A 4 -20.54 -20.51 -2.17
CA THR A 4 -19.20 -19.94 -1.99
C THR A 4 -18.40 -20.08 -3.28
N ILE A 5 -17.52 -19.11 -3.50
CA ILE A 5 -16.35 -19.20 -4.37
C ILE A 5 -15.16 -19.37 -3.43
N ASP A 6 -14.37 -20.40 -3.65
CA ASP A 6 -13.24 -20.74 -2.78
C ASP A 6 -12.05 -19.83 -3.06
N ILE A 7 -11.79 -18.88 -2.15
CA ILE A 7 -10.69 -17.91 -2.28
C ILE A 7 -9.45 -18.45 -1.56
N PRO A 8 -8.33 -18.68 -2.27
CA PRO A 8 -7.10 -19.14 -1.63
C PRO A 8 -6.50 -18.03 -0.77
N ARG A 9 -6.09 -18.37 0.46
CA ARG A 9 -5.33 -17.46 1.31
C ARG A 9 -3.85 -17.52 0.93
N ILE A 10 -3.41 -16.56 0.14
CA ILE A 10 -2.02 -16.43 -0.29
C ILE A 10 -1.31 -15.49 0.68
N VAL A 11 -0.41 -16.03 1.50
CA VAL A 11 0.46 -15.24 2.36
C VAL A 11 1.84 -15.21 1.73
N VAL A 12 2.31 -14.01 1.43
CA VAL A 12 3.68 -13.80 0.97
C VAL A 12 4.60 -13.87 2.18
N VAL A 13 5.42 -14.93 2.26
CA VAL A 13 6.41 -15.09 3.32
C VAL A 13 7.79 -14.83 2.71
N PRO A 14 8.64 -14.00 3.34
CA PRO A 14 10.00 -13.80 2.86
C PRO A 14 10.77 -15.12 2.86
N THR A 15 11.52 -15.37 1.79
CA THR A 15 12.53 -16.43 1.74
C THR A 15 13.90 -15.79 1.85
N GLY A 16 14.56 -15.99 2.98
CA GLY A 16 15.87 -15.42 3.30
C GLY A 16 15.81 -14.15 4.17
N GLU A 17 16.96 -13.54 4.40
CA GLU A 17 17.09 -12.28 5.15
C GLU A 17 16.51 -11.13 4.34
N VAL A 18 15.51 -10.45 4.90
CA VAL A 18 14.99 -9.19 4.33
C VAL A 18 16.00 -8.11 4.66
N THR A 19 16.71 -7.60 3.65
CA THR A 19 17.59 -6.44 3.83
C THR A 19 16.81 -5.17 3.50
N THR A 20 16.72 -4.27 4.45
CA THR A 20 16.16 -2.93 4.25
C THR A 20 17.26 -1.89 4.42
N GLY A 21 17.19 -0.81 3.65
CA GLY A 21 18.13 0.28 3.80
C GLY A 21 17.61 1.56 3.17
N PHE A 22 18.51 2.51 2.98
CA PHE A 22 18.25 3.83 2.44
C PHE A 22 19.25 4.10 1.31
N ASN A 23 18.82 4.82 0.28
CA ASN A 23 19.72 5.28 -0.80
C ASN A 23 20.43 6.56 -0.37
N PHE A 24 21.58 6.86 -0.99
CA PHE A 24 22.20 8.18 -0.88
C PHE A 24 21.34 9.26 -1.54
N PHE A 25 21.24 10.43 -0.88
CA PHE A 25 20.50 11.57 -1.38
C PHE A 25 21.07 12.89 -0.85
N THR A 26 20.66 13.99 -1.47
CA THR A 26 21.00 15.34 -0.99
C THR A 26 19.88 15.83 -0.07
N LEU A 27 20.26 16.22 1.15
CA LEU A 27 19.35 16.70 2.19
C LEU A 27 18.74 18.05 1.80
N ASP A 28 17.43 18.18 1.90
CA ASP A 28 16.74 19.46 1.78
C ASP A 28 16.87 20.23 3.11
N THR A 29 17.64 21.33 3.08
CA THR A 29 17.88 22.20 4.23
C THR A 29 17.19 23.56 4.12
N ASN A 30 16.29 23.76 3.15
CA ASN A 30 15.68 25.07 2.86
C ASN A 30 14.93 25.69 4.05
N ASN A 31 14.41 24.86 4.96
CA ASN A 31 13.67 25.31 6.15
C ASN A 31 14.49 25.24 7.45
N VAL A 32 15.81 25.07 7.36
CA VAL A 32 16.69 24.92 8.52
C VAL A 32 17.42 26.25 8.79
N HIS A 33 16.97 26.96 9.83
CA HIS A 33 17.55 28.24 10.28
C HIS A 33 17.60 28.36 11.81
N TYR A 34 18.08 27.32 12.50
CA TYR A 34 18.23 27.33 13.95
C TYR A 34 19.35 28.28 14.40
N GLN A 35 19.09 29.02 15.48
CA GLN A 35 20.04 29.97 16.09
C GLN A 35 20.56 29.42 17.43
N PRO A 36 21.77 29.81 17.86
CA PRO A 36 22.30 29.40 19.17
C PRO A 36 21.37 29.86 20.30
N VAL A 37 21.30 29.05 21.35
CA VAL A 37 20.53 29.38 22.56
C VAL A 37 21.45 29.87 23.67
N ASP A 38 20.85 30.62 24.61
CA ASP A 38 21.55 31.07 25.82
C ASP A 38 22.10 29.88 26.62
N ARG A 39 23.24 30.13 27.28
CA ARG A 39 23.97 29.11 28.04
C ARG A 39 23.13 28.43 29.11
N ASP A 40 22.26 29.17 29.79
CA ASP A 40 21.41 28.62 30.86
C ASP A 40 20.35 27.67 30.31
N LEU A 41 19.77 27.98 29.14
CA LEU A 41 18.84 27.11 28.43
C LEU A 41 19.53 25.85 27.90
N LEU A 42 20.76 26.00 27.42
CA LEU A 42 21.57 24.86 26.99
C LEU A 42 21.88 23.93 28.18
N ILE A 43 22.30 24.47 29.32
CA ILE A 43 22.58 23.68 30.54
C ILE A 43 21.32 22.95 31.01
N GLN A 44 20.16 23.61 31.01
CA GLN A 44 18.89 22.99 31.40
C GLN A 44 18.49 21.84 30.45
N SER A 45 18.67 22.03 29.14
CA SER A 45 18.43 21.00 28.13
C SER A 45 19.39 19.81 28.30
N LEU A 46 20.67 20.09 28.58
CA LEU A 46 21.67 19.04 28.83
C LEU A 46 21.32 18.24 30.08
N GLN A 47 20.92 18.88 31.19
CA GLN A 47 20.50 18.19 32.41
C GLN A 47 19.26 17.31 32.19
N THR A 48 18.31 17.78 31.38
CA THR A 48 17.11 17.01 31.03
C THR A 48 17.48 15.80 30.16
N ASN A 49 18.36 16.00 29.17
CA ASN A 49 18.89 14.91 28.35
C ASN A 49 19.75 13.93 29.16
N GLU A 50 20.51 14.38 30.16
CA GLU A 50 21.27 13.50 31.06
C GLU A 50 20.32 12.64 31.91
N GLN A 51 19.23 13.21 32.42
CA GLN A 51 18.20 12.44 33.15
C GLN A 51 17.53 11.38 32.27
N GLU A 52 17.27 11.69 31.00
CA GLU A 52 16.77 10.70 30.03
C GLU A 52 17.83 9.63 29.69
N SER A 53 19.09 10.04 29.49
CA SER A 53 20.20 9.15 29.11
C SER A 53 20.67 8.24 30.26
N LEU A 54 20.50 8.67 31.52
CA LEU A 54 20.77 7.84 32.71
C LEU A 54 19.80 6.64 32.83
N ASN A 55 18.59 6.74 32.26
CA ASN A 55 17.66 5.61 32.15
C ASN A 55 18.06 4.62 31.03
N THR A 56 19.01 4.99 30.15
CA THR A 56 19.49 4.19 29.01
C THR A 56 21.01 3.94 29.06
N GLY A 57 21.68 4.30 30.16
CA GLY A 57 23.06 3.90 30.47
C GLY A 57 24.21 4.73 29.84
N GLY A 58 23.96 5.88 29.23
CA GLY A 58 25.02 6.70 28.61
C GLY A 58 25.33 8.01 29.34
N ARG A 59 26.61 8.34 29.60
CA ARG A 59 27.04 9.70 29.98
C ARG A 59 27.13 10.56 28.71
N ILE A 60 26.76 11.84 28.78
CA ILE A 60 26.94 12.80 27.69
C ILE A 60 28.42 13.23 27.71
N ALA A 61 29.25 12.59 26.89
CA ALA A 61 30.58 13.10 26.57
C ALA A 61 30.46 14.13 25.43
N SER A 62 31.35 15.12 25.41
CA SER A 62 31.56 15.94 24.21
C SER A 62 32.00 15.01 23.08
N GLU A 63 31.35 15.09 21.93
CA GLU A 63 31.70 14.25 20.79
C GLU A 63 32.93 14.81 20.07
N ALA A 64 33.68 13.95 19.37
CA ALA A 64 34.91 14.34 18.70
C ALA A 64 34.64 15.04 17.36
N ARG A 65 33.53 14.71 16.68
CA ARG A 65 33.09 15.37 15.45
C ARG A 65 31.69 15.96 15.61
N PRO A 66 31.39 17.11 15.00
CA PRO A 66 30.04 17.69 15.02
C PRO A 66 28.96 16.74 14.49
N GLU A 67 29.29 15.91 13.50
CA GLU A 67 28.38 14.93 12.91
C GLU A 67 27.94 13.86 13.91
N ASP A 68 28.80 13.49 14.86
CA ASP A 68 28.54 12.43 15.83
C ASP A 68 27.31 12.75 16.71
N TYR A 69 27.03 14.04 16.96
CA TYR A 69 25.83 14.48 17.68
C TYR A 69 24.52 14.07 16.97
N LEU A 70 24.51 14.14 15.64
CA LEU A 70 23.35 13.75 14.84
C LEU A 70 23.32 12.25 14.61
N VAL A 71 24.47 11.63 14.29
CA VAL A 71 24.57 10.19 14.04
C VAL A 71 24.12 9.40 15.28
N ARG A 72 24.54 9.82 16.49
CA ARG A 72 24.11 9.18 17.73
C ARG A 72 22.58 9.13 17.86
N ARG A 73 21.89 10.20 17.49
CA ARG A 73 20.41 10.24 17.51
C ARG A 73 19.78 9.47 16.36
N LEU A 74 20.39 9.48 15.18
CA LEU A 74 19.89 8.71 14.04
C LEU A 74 19.96 7.20 14.31
N VAL A 75 20.96 6.72 15.05
CA VAL A 75 21.06 5.30 15.43
C VAL A 75 20.01 4.88 16.47
N ASP A 76 19.39 5.83 17.19
CA ASP A 76 18.29 5.52 18.13
C ASP A 76 16.98 5.14 17.39
N PHE A 77 16.87 5.39 16.07
CA PHE A 77 15.68 5.00 15.31
C PHE A 77 15.67 3.49 15.01
N PRO A 78 14.54 2.79 15.24
CA PRO A 78 14.48 1.33 15.19
C PRO A 78 14.65 0.75 13.77
N ASP A 79 14.53 1.57 12.74
CA ASP A 79 14.62 1.20 11.33
C ASP A 79 15.95 1.60 10.68
N ILE A 80 16.90 2.13 11.45
CA ILE A 80 18.26 2.44 11.02
C ILE A 80 19.24 1.38 11.53
N SER A 81 20.02 0.78 10.62
CA SER A 81 21.13 -0.11 10.96
C SER A 81 22.44 0.66 10.84
N TYR A 82 23.11 0.95 11.96
CA TYR A 82 24.39 1.66 11.93
C TYR A 82 25.46 0.87 11.16
N ASP A 83 25.53 -0.44 11.40
CA ASP A 83 26.53 -1.32 10.81
C ASP A 83 26.43 -1.36 9.28
N ASP A 84 25.22 -1.28 8.74
CA ASP A 84 24.97 -1.34 7.29
C ASP A 84 25.03 0.04 6.61
N GLN A 85 24.88 1.14 7.37
CA GLN A 85 24.53 2.45 6.81
C GLN A 85 25.39 3.61 7.34
N ALA A 86 26.47 3.34 8.04
CA ALA A 86 27.36 4.36 8.61
C ALA A 86 27.74 5.46 7.59
N ASP A 87 28.17 5.08 6.39
CA ASP A 87 28.60 6.04 5.36
C ASP A 87 27.48 7.03 4.98
N LEU A 88 26.24 6.55 4.86
CA LEU A 88 25.09 7.39 4.57
C LEU A 88 24.77 8.33 5.75
N LEU A 89 24.79 7.79 6.98
CA LEU A 89 24.50 8.59 8.18
C LEU A 89 25.50 9.74 8.33
N TYR A 90 26.79 9.47 8.12
CA TYR A 90 27.84 10.50 8.17
C TYR A 90 27.76 11.48 7.01
N ASP A 91 27.39 11.03 5.81
CA ASP A 91 27.18 11.94 4.68
C ASP A 91 26.03 12.94 4.97
N LEU A 92 24.86 12.44 5.41
CA LEU A 92 23.70 13.26 5.73
C LEU A 92 23.95 14.19 6.92
N ALA A 93 24.56 13.69 7.99
CA ALA A 93 24.95 14.52 9.13
C ALA A 93 25.95 15.61 8.70
N GLY A 94 26.92 15.27 7.85
CA GLY A 94 27.88 16.23 7.30
C GLY A 94 27.21 17.28 6.41
N GLN A 95 26.21 16.92 5.60
CA GLN A 95 25.43 17.89 4.83
C GLN A 95 24.72 18.89 5.75
N MET A 96 24.11 18.42 6.84
CA MET A 96 23.46 19.28 7.83
C MET A 96 24.46 20.20 8.55
N VAL A 97 25.59 19.66 9.02
CA VAL A 97 26.63 20.44 9.69
C VAL A 97 27.19 21.54 8.78
N ARG A 98 27.48 21.22 7.51
CA ARG A 98 27.94 22.21 6.53
C ARG A 98 26.91 23.30 6.29
N HIS A 99 25.62 22.96 6.29
CA HIS A 99 24.54 23.95 6.18
C HIS A 99 24.52 24.89 7.38
N LEU A 100 24.61 24.38 8.61
CA LEU A 100 24.67 25.20 9.83
C LEU A 100 25.90 26.14 9.83
N GLN A 101 27.07 25.61 9.46
CA GLN A 101 28.31 26.38 9.37
C GLN A 101 28.28 27.47 8.28
N SER A 102 27.36 27.38 7.32
CA SER A 102 27.24 28.40 6.27
C SER A 102 26.68 29.73 6.77
N TYR A 103 25.98 29.73 7.90
CA TYR A 103 25.30 30.92 8.42
C TYR A 103 25.58 31.23 9.90
N LEU A 104 26.13 30.28 10.68
CA LEU A 104 26.55 30.51 12.07
C LEU A 104 27.94 31.13 12.12
N ALA A 105 28.23 31.91 13.17
CA ALA A 105 29.44 32.72 13.24
C ALA A 105 30.71 31.88 13.46
N ASP A 106 30.60 30.81 14.25
CA ASP A 106 31.73 29.95 14.59
C ASP A 106 31.31 28.49 14.91
N GLU A 107 32.33 27.66 15.18
CA GLU A 107 32.16 26.26 15.54
C GLU A 107 31.41 26.09 16.88
N GLN A 108 31.56 27.04 17.80
CA GLN A 108 30.95 26.98 19.13
C GLN A 108 29.43 27.22 19.06
N GLU A 109 29.00 28.15 18.21
CA GLU A 109 27.60 28.35 17.84
C GLU A 109 27.01 27.13 17.12
N THR A 110 27.77 26.50 16.23
CA THR A 110 27.36 25.27 15.53
C THR A 110 27.13 24.13 16.52
N VAL A 111 28.07 23.91 17.45
CA VAL A 111 27.95 22.89 18.50
C VAL A 111 26.78 23.20 19.43
N ASN A 112 26.54 24.48 19.78
CA ASN A 112 25.38 24.88 20.57
C ASN A 112 24.06 24.47 19.89
N VAL A 113 23.90 24.80 18.60
CA VAL A 113 22.72 24.44 17.82
C VAL A 113 22.57 22.92 17.72
N LEU A 114 23.64 22.20 17.41
CA LEU A 114 23.62 20.74 17.31
C LEU A 114 23.22 20.11 18.65
N LEU A 115 23.75 20.56 19.78
CA LEU A 115 23.45 20.04 21.10
C LEU A 115 21.99 20.30 21.52
N TYR A 116 21.50 21.52 21.30
CA TYR A 116 20.16 21.91 21.72
C TYR A 116 19.08 21.35 20.79
N TYR A 117 19.30 21.41 19.47
CA TYR A 117 18.35 21.00 18.44
C TYR A 117 18.64 19.61 17.85
N GLN A 118 19.46 18.79 18.51
CA GLN A 118 19.81 17.42 18.05
C GLN A 118 18.58 16.59 17.65
N ARG A 119 17.50 16.63 18.44
CA ARG A 119 16.27 15.87 18.20
C ARG A 119 15.56 16.34 16.93
N PRO A 120 15.11 17.60 16.81
CA PRO A 120 14.42 18.05 15.61
C PRO A 120 15.28 17.97 14.34
N LEU A 121 16.61 18.14 14.46
CA LEU A 121 17.52 17.95 13.33
C LEU A 121 17.59 16.47 12.90
N ALA A 122 17.71 15.54 13.84
CA ALA A 122 17.69 14.11 13.55
C ALA A 122 16.33 13.65 13.00
N ASP A 123 15.22 14.14 13.56
CA ASP A 123 13.86 13.87 13.08
C ASP A 123 13.67 14.33 11.62
N LEU A 124 14.20 15.51 11.27
CA LEU A 124 14.14 16.03 9.90
C LEU A 124 14.95 15.17 8.93
N ILE A 125 16.17 14.77 9.32
CA ILE A 125 17.01 13.88 8.50
C ILE A 125 16.32 12.53 8.33
N HIS A 126 15.82 11.94 9.42
CA HIS A 126 15.11 10.66 9.40
C HIS A 126 13.85 10.71 8.52
N ALA A 127 13.05 11.76 8.63
CA ALA A 127 11.86 11.96 7.80
C ALA A 127 12.20 11.99 6.30
N GLN A 128 13.33 12.59 5.92
CA GLN A 128 13.81 12.54 4.54
C GLN A 128 14.39 11.16 4.19
N MET A 129 15.11 10.49 5.10
CA MET A 129 15.56 9.11 4.86
C MET A 129 14.40 8.18 4.50
N GLN A 130 13.23 8.32 5.14
CA GLN A 130 12.04 7.51 4.83
C GLN A 130 11.61 7.57 3.36
N THR A 131 11.77 8.71 2.68
CA THR A 131 11.40 8.85 1.27
C THR A 131 12.40 8.14 0.32
N HIS A 132 13.60 7.84 0.81
CA HIS A 132 14.69 7.18 0.09
C HIS A 132 14.90 5.71 0.50
N ARG A 133 13.97 5.13 1.27
CA ARG A 133 14.02 3.75 1.74
C ARG A 133 13.91 2.75 0.58
N TRP A 134 14.71 1.69 0.65
CA TRP A 134 14.59 0.52 -0.22
C TRP A 134 14.49 -0.75 0.61
N GLU A 135 13.94 -1.79 -0.01
CA GLU A 135 13.81 -3.13 0.55
C GLU A 135 14.25 -4.12 -0.54
N LYS A 136 15.25 -4.95 -0.23
CA LYS A 136 15.64 -6.11 -1.05
C LYS A 136 15.27 -7.36 -0.26
N ALA A 137 14.17 -7.99 -0.66
CA ALA A 137 13.88 -9.36 -0.27
C ALA A 137 14.53 -10.31 -1.29
N THR A 138 15.28 -11.32 -0.81
CA THR A 138 15.90 -12.37 -1.66
C THR A 138 14.90 -13.27 -2.38
N GLY A 139 13.62 -13.12 -2.09
CA GLY A 139 12.52 -13.80 -2.74
C GLY A 139 11.30 -13.81 -1.83
N TYR A 140 10.13 -13.79 -2.44
CA TYR A 140 8.87 -13.95 -1.75
C TYR A 140 8.30 -15.32 -2.12
N GLU A 141 8.19 -16.23 -1.17
CA GLU A 141 7.47 -17.48 -1.38
C GLU A 141 6.03 -17.29 -0.94
N ALA A 142 5.12 -17.28 -1.92
CA ALA A 142 3.70 -17.29 -1.68
C ALA A 142 3.30 -18.64 -1.06
N ARG A 143 3.09 -18.67 0.26
CA ARG A 143 2.51 -19.81 0.95
C ARG A 143 1.00 -19.73 0.89
N VAL A 144 0.40 -20.65 0.15
CA VAL A 144 -1.05 -20.82 0.13
C VAL A 144 -1.45 -21.71 1.30
N THR A 145 -2.07 -21.13 2.32
CA THR A 145 -2.52 -21.89 3.49
C THR A 145 -3.91 -22.47 3.23
N LYS A 146 -4.13 -23.73 3.64
CA LYS A 146 -5.45 -24.39 3.59
C LYS A 146 -6.41 -23.70 4.57
N GLY A 147 -7.01 -22.61 4.13
CA GLY A 147 -8.02 -21.86 4.86
C GLY A 147 -8.83 -21.06 3.85
N PHE A 148 -9.94 -21.63 3.42
CA PHE A 148 -10.90 -20.91 2.59
C PHE A 148 -11.49 -19.77 3.42
N THR A 149 -11.48 -18.55 2.89
CA THR A 149 -12.13 -17.42 3.57
C THR A 149 -13.61 -17.46 3.24
N THR A 150 -14.44 -17.76 4.24
CA THR A 150 -15.89 -17.60 4.14
C THR A 150 -16.21 -16.15 3.82
N LEU A 151 -17.17 -15.89 2.92
CA LEU A 151 -17.60 -14.52 2.59
C LEU A 151 -17.92 -13.77 3.88
N LYS A 152 -17.30 -12.59 4.07
CA LYS A 152 -17.63 -11.72 5.20
C LYS A 152 -19.05 -11.18 5.01
N GLU A 153 -19.80 -11.08 6.11
CA GLU A 153 -21.10 -10.41 6.12
C GLU A 153 -20.92 -8.96 5.66
N SER A 154 -21.60 -8.60 4.58
CA SER A 154 -21.62 -7.23 4.09
C SER A 154 -22.57 -6.42 4.99
N ALA A 155 -22.14 -5.24 5.44
CA ALA A 155 -22.81 -4.41 6.45
C ALA A 155 -24.18 -3.80 6.03
N PHE A 156 -24.91 -4.43 5.12
CA PHE A 156 -26.15 -3.92 4.55
C PHE A 156 -27.41 -4.32 5.34
N THR A 157 -27.28 -4.75 6.59
CA THR A 157 -28.41 -4.96 7.52
C THR A 157 -29.21 -3.68 7.82
N SER A 158 -28.78 -2.51 7.32
CA SER A 158 -29.50 -1.22 7.45
C SER A 158 -30.36 -0.83 6.23
N ALA A 159 -30.49 -1.66 5.19
CA ALA A 159 -31.22 -1.33 3.96
C ALA A 159 -32.75 -1.48 4.03
N ALA A 160 -33.38 -1.39 5.22
CA ALA A 160 -34.82 -1.60 5.36
C ALA A 160 -35.69 -0.53 4.66
N ASP A 161 -35.15 0.66 4.38
CA ASP A 161 -35.93 1.82 3.91
C ASP A 161 -35.57 2.33 2.51
N GLN A 162 -34.66 1.68 1.76
CA GLN A 162 -34.30 2.09 0.40
C GLN A 162 -35.01 1.24 -0.66
N PRO A 163 -35.60 1.85 -1.72
CA PRO A 163 -36.23 1.09 -2.78
C PRO A 163 -35.18 0.29 -3.54
N ILE A 164 -35.33 -1.03 -3.51
CA ILE A 164 -34.49 -1.98 -4.25
C ILE A 164 -34.82 -1.85 -5.73
N GLN A 165 -33.81 -1.54 -6.54
CA GLN A 165 -33.93 -1.40 -7.98
C GLN A 165 -33.58 -2.72 -8.67
N ASP A 166 -34.27 -2.98 -9.78
CA ASP A 166 -33.88 -4.03 -10.73
C ASP A 166 -32.60 -3.59 -11.47
N ILE A 167 -31.61 -4.46 -11.52
CA ILE A 167 -30.34 -4.17 -12.20
C ILE A 167 -30.51 -3.91 -13.71
N HIS A 168 -31.53 -4.49 -14.34
CA HIS A 168 -31.82 -4.33 -15.77
C HIS A 168 -32.47 -3.00 -16.11
N VAL A 169 -32.99 -2.27 -15.12
CA VAL A 169 -33.58 -0.95 -15.33
C VAL A 169 -32.48 0.12 -15.25
N PRO A 170 -32.16 0.82 -16.35
CA PRO A 170 -31.17 1.88 -16.31
C PRO A 170 -31.62 3.00 -15.37
N PRO A 171 -30.74 3.52 -14.49
CA PRO A 171 -31.07 4.67 -13.66
C PRO A 171 -31.48 5.87 -14.51
N ALA A 172 -32.58 6.54 -14.14
CA ALA A 172 -33.02 7.77 -14.81
C ALA A 172 -31.94 8.87 -14.77
N ASP A 173 -31.13 8.89 -13.71
CA ASP A 173 -30.00 9.79 -13.53
C ASP A 173 -28.77 8.98 -13.10
N LYS A 174 -27.83 8.79 -14.04
CA LYS A 174 -26.62 7.99 -13.83
C LYS A 174 -25.71 8.58 -12.74
N SER A 175 -25.77 9.88 -12.48
CA SER A 175 -24.95 10.53 -11.44
C SER A 175 -25.33 10.07 -10.03
N LYS A 176 -26.55 9.55 -9.86
CA LYS A 176 -27.08 9.07 -8.57
C LYS A 176 -26.84 7.58 -8.34
N ILE A 177 -26.18 6.88 -9.25
CA ILE A 177 -26.08 5.40 -9.19
C ILE A 177 -25.46 4.89 -7.88
N ARG A 178 -24.48 5.61 -7.31
CA ARG A 178 -23.85 5.28 -6.01
C ARG A 178 -24.81 5.25 -4.83
N ARG A 179 -25.96 5.93 -4.96
CA ARG A 179 -26.99 6.01 -3.92
C ARG A 179 -28.02 4.90 -4.06
N LEU A 180 -28.14 4.28 -5.23
CA LEU A 180 -29.10 3.22 -5.49
C LEU A 180 -28.63 1.89 -4.92
N VAL A 181 -29.60 1.06 -4.54
CA VAL A 181 -29.40 -0.32 -4.09
C VAL A 181 -30.08 -1.23 -5.10
N PHE A 182 -29.34 -2.20 -5.61
CA PHE A 182 -29.82 -3.19 -6.57
C PHE A 182 -29.95 -4.54 -5.87
N GLY A 183 -30.92 -5.34 -6.31
CA GLY A 183 -31.18 -6.67 -5.75
C GLY A 183 -31.81 -7.61 -6.76
N ASN A 184 -32.43 -8.69 -6.26
CA ASN A 184 -33.05 -9.75 -7.07
C ASN A 184 -32.06 -10.51 -7.97
N PHE A 185 -30.83 -10.67 -7.50
CA PHE A 185 -29.81 -11.47 -8.20
C PHE A 185 -30.08 -12.97 -8.02
N ALA A 186 -29.90 -13.73 -9.09
CA ALA A 186 -29.94 -15.20 -9.07
C ALA A 186 -28.54 -15.81 -8.91
N ARG A 187 -27.47 -15.15 -9.39
CA ARG A 187 -26.09 -15.63 -9.35
C ARG A 187 -25.16 -14.82 -8.44
N CYS A 188 -25.57 -13.64 -7.99
CA CYS A 188 -24.78 -12.90 -7.00
C CYS A 188 -24.80 -13.61 -5.64
N LEU A 189 -23.66 -13.70 -4.97
CA LEU A 189 -23.57 -14.29 -3.62
C LEU A 189 -24.07 -13.36 -2.51
N TYR A 190 -24.36 -12.11 -2.83
CA TYR A 190 -24.98 -11.14 -1.91
C TYR A 190 -26.37 -10.76 -2.41
N LEU A 191 -27.30 -10.57 -1.46
CA LEU A 191 -28.69 -10.21 -1.76
C LEU A 191 -28.81 -8.82 -2.40
N TYR A 192 -27.93 -7.90 -1.99
CA TYR A 192 -27.96 -6.50 -2.40
C TYR A 192 -26.58 -6.01 -2.82
N GLN A 193 -26.55 -5.11 -3.79
CA GLN A 193 -25.32 -4.47 -4.28
C GLN A 193 -25.51 -2.99 -4.58
N LYS A 194 -24.40 -2.25 -4.46
CA LYS A 194 -24.26 -0.87 -4.95
C LYS A 194 -23.11 -0.82 -5.93
N PHE A 195 -23.17 0.14 -6.86
CA PHE A 195 -22.17 0.31 -7.91
C PHE A 195 -21.67 1.74 -7.91
N ASP A 196 -20.36 1.92 -8.13
CA ASP A 196 -19.79 3.27 -8.16
C ASP A 196 -20.00 3.96 -9.52
N SER A 197 -20.36 3.19 -10.55
CA SER A 197 -20.60 3.67 -11.92
C SER A 197 -21.63 2.81 -12.69
N ASP A 198 -22.19 3.37 -13.77
CA ASP A 198 -23.08 2.62 -14.69
C ASP A 198 -22.34 1.51 -15.45
N ALA A 199 -21.02 1.66 -15.66
CA ALA A 199 -20.20 0.62 -16.26
C ALA A 199 -20.11 -0.63 -15.35
N GLU A 200 -19.97 -0.44 -14.04
CA GLU A 200 -20.03 -1.55 -13.08
C GLU A 200 -21.40 -2.23 -13.05
N ARG A 201 -22.49 -1.46 -13.10
CA ARG A 201 -23.86 -2.02 -13.19
C ARG A 201 -23.99 -2.88 -14.45
N LYS A 202 -23.53 -2.39 -15.60
CA LYS A 202 -23.54 -3.15 -16.87
C LYS A 202 -22.68 -4.40 -16.79
N LEU A 203 -21.51 -4.32 -16.16
CA LEU A 203 -20.67 -5.50 -15.93
C LEU A 203 -21.43 -6.53 -15.09
N ALA A 204 -22.06 -6.11 -13.99
CA ALA A 204 -22.86 -6.98 -13.15
C ALA A 204 -24.05 -7.62 -13.91
N ILE A 205 -24.67 -6.95 -14.89
CA ILE A 205 -25.65 -7.57 -15.79
C ILE A 205 -25.03 -8.72 -16.60
N ILE A 206 -23.83 -8.53 -17.15
CA ILE A 206 -23.11 -9.57 -17.90
C ILE A 206 -22.79 -10.76 -16.98
N LEU A 207 -22.32 -10.49 -15.75
CA LEU A 207 -22.02 -11.52 -14.75
C LEU A 207 -23.27 -12.30 -14.34
N GLU A 208 -24.38 -11.60 -14.12
CA GLU A 208 -25.67 -12.20 -13.79
C GLU A 208 -26.21 -13.07 -14.94
N ARG A 209 -25.83 -12.78 -16.19
CA ARG A 209 -26.19 -13.62 -17.34
C ARG A 209 -25.28 -14.83 -17.52
N GLU A 210 -23.98 -14.71 -17.27
CA GLU A 210 -22.96 -15.67 -17.75
C GLU A 210 -22.14 -16.36 -16.67
N ALA A 211 -21.99 -15.79 -15.48
CA ALA A 211 -21.25 -16.41 -14.38
C ALA A 211 -22.11 -17.47 -13.67
N GLU A 212 -21.50 -18.54 -13.18
CA GLU A 212 -22.15 -19.49 -12.26
C GLU A 212 -22.43 -18.80 -10.93
N LYS A 213 -21.48 -17.98 -10.47
CA LYS A 213 -21.56 -17.16 -9.26
C LYS A 213 -20.73 -15.89 -9.44
N TRP A 214 -21.13 -14.81 -8.79
CA TRP A 214 -20.30 -13.61 -8.73
C TRP A 214 -20.53 -12.81 -7.46
N PHE A 215 -19.59 -11.93 -7.11
CA PHE A 215 -19.77 -10.98 -6.01
C PHE A 215 -18.79 -9.80 -6.14
N LYS A 216 -19.09 -8.69 -5.46
CA LYS A 216 -18.10 -7.64 -5.17
C LYS A 216 -17.40 -7.99 -3.84
N PRO A 217 -16.07 -8.20 -3.83
CA PRO A 217 -15.31 -8.43 -2.59
C PRO A 217 -15.46 -7.30 -1.59
N VAL A 218 -15.17 -7.59 -0.32
CA VAL A 218 -14.99 -6.57 0.73
C VAL A 218 -13.53 -6.46 1.15
N LEU A 219 -13.16 -5.35 1.79
CA LEU A 219 -11.81 -5.13 2.29
C LEU A 219 -11.35 -6.25 3.25
N GLY A 220 -10.08 -6.65 3.16
CA GLY A 220 -9.49 -7.73 3.94
C GLY A 220 -9.83 -9.14 3.44
N GLN A 221 -10.44 -9.31 2.26
CA GLN A 221 -10.88 -10.61 1.76
C GLN A 221 -9.83 -11.33 0.90
N PHE A 222 -9.05 -10.61 0.10
CA PHE A 222 -8.07 -11.20 -0.83
C PHE A 222 -6.61 -11.10 -0.35
N GLN A 223 -6.31 -10.24 0.64
CA GLN A 223 -4.94 -9.98 1.13
C GLN A 223 -3.95 -9.65 0.00
N ILE A 224 -4.41 -8.91 -1.02
CA ILE A 224 -3.55 -8.41 -2.10
C ILE A 224 -3.03 -7.05 -1.69
N TYR A 225 -1.72 -6.84 -1.80
CA TYR A 225 -1.09 -5.56 -1.48
C TYR A 225 -0.26 -5.08 -2.67
N TYR A 226 -0.24 -3.77 -2.87
CA TYR A 226 0.56 -3.11 -3.91
C TYR A 226 1.34 -1.94 -3.29
N LYS A 227 2.48 -1.59 -3.90
CA LYS A 227 3.31 -0.45 -3.48
C LYS A 227 2.92 0.78 -4.30
N LEU A 228 2.71 1.91 -3.63
CA LEU A 228 2.51 3.21 -4.25
C LEU A 228 3.44 4.22 -3.57
N GLY A 229 4.57 4.52 -4.21
CA GLY A 229 5.68 5.21 -3.56
C GLY A 229 6.25 4.34 -2.43
N VAL A 230 6.33 4.90 -1.22
CA VAL A 230 6.80 4.19 -0.01
C VAL A 230 5.69 3.47 0.74
N GLU A 231 4.42 3.72 0.40
CA GLU A 231 3.27 3.12 1.08
C GLU A 231 2.92 1.76 0.50
N GLN A 232 2.62 0.80 1.37
CA GLN A 232 1.99 -0.47 0.99
C GLN A 232 0.49 -0.40 1.27
N LYS A 233 -0.33 -0.52 0.22
CA LYS A 233 -1.79 -0.43 0.31
C LYS A 233 -2.44 -1.76 -0.02
N GLU A 234 -3.57 -2.03 0.64
CA GLU A 234 -4.40 -3.17 0.29
C GLU A 234 -5.18 -2.88 -1.00
N TYR A 235 -5.18 -3.84 -1.92
CA TYR A 235 -6.01 -3.85 -3.11
C TYR A 235 -7.25 -4.72 -2.91
N GLN A 236 -8.41 -4.12 -3.16
CA GLN A 236 -9.71 -4.80 -3.20
C GLN A 236 -10.19 -4.80 -4.65
N PRO A 237 -10.24 -5.96 -5.33
CA PRO A 237 -10.82 -6.06 -6.66
C PRO A 237 -12.30 -5.69 -6.66
N ASP A 238 -12.78 -5.11 -7.76
CA ASP A 238 -14.18 -4.71 -7.87
C ASP A 238 -15.15 -5.89 -7.99
N PHE A 239 -14.81 -6.92 -8.78
CA PHE A 239 -15.66 -8.08 -8.99
C PHE A 239 -14.87 -9.39 -9.02
N VAL A 240 -15.54 -10.44 -8.54
CA VAL A 240 -15.12 -11.83 -8.70
C VAL A 240 -16.24 -12.57 -9.42
N ALA A 241 -15.92 -13.36 -10.44
CA ALA A 241 -16.88 -14.16 -11.17
C ALA A 241 -16.36 -15.59 -11.43
N GLU A 242 -17.10 -16.60 -11.00
CA GLU A 242 -16.81 -18.00 -11.30
C GLU A 242 -17.59 -18.45 -12.54
N THR A 243 -16.90 -19.08 -13.48
CA THR A 243 -17.49 -19.80 -14.62
C THR A 243 -17.15 -21.28 -14.52
N ALA A 244 -17.66 -22.10 -15.44
CA ALA A 244 -17.37 -23.53 -15.47
C ALA A 244 -15.87 -23.86 -15.56
N VAL A 245 -15.04 -22.96 -16.12
CA VAL A 245 -13.63 -23.24 -16.42
C VAL A 245 -12.64 -22.25 -15.79
N THR A 246 -13.07 -21.09 -15.31
CA THR A 246 -12.16 -20.04 -14.82
C THR A 246 -12.85 -19.17 -13.78
N ILE A 247 -12.08 -18.70 -12.80
CA ILE A 247 -12.50 -17.66 -11.85
C ILE A 247 -11.81 -16.35 -12.23
N TYR A 248 -12.59 -15.28 -12.39
CA TYR A 248 -12.09 -13.98 -12.82
C TYR A 248 -12.02 -13.00 -11.66
N LEU A 249 -10.93 -12.23 -11.60
CA LEU A 249 -10.85 -10.94 -10.94
C LEU A 249 -11.01 -9.85 -12.00
N LEU A 250 -12.06 -9.02 -11.88
CA LEU A 250 -12.40 -8.02 -12.88
C LEU A 250 -12.36 -6.63 -12.25
N GLU A 251 -11.61 -5.73 -12.89
CA GLU A 251 -11.45 -4.34 -12.47
C GLU A 251 -11.90 -3.42 -13.61
N PRO A 252 -13.15 -2.92 -13.61
CA PRO A 252 -13.53 -1.82 -14.49
C PRO A 252 -12.79 -0.54 -14.08
N LYS A 253 -12.32 0.23 -15.06
CA LYS A 253 -11.61 1.49 -14.78
C LYS A 253 -11.92 2.58 -15.81
N ALA A 254 -11.82 3.84 -15.38
CA ALA A 254 -12.00 4.96 -16.30
C ALA A 254 -10.91 4.91 -17.38
N ALA A 255 -11.28 5.15 -18.65
CA ALA A 255 -10.38 4.95 -19.79
C ALA A 255 -9.15 5.87 -19.72
N ASN A 256 -9.32 7.05 -19.13
CA ASN A 256 -8.25 8.03 -18.88
C ASN A 256 -7.33 7.67 -17.70
N GLU A 257 -7.67 6.66 -16.89
CA GLU A 257 -6.89 6.23 -15.71
C GLU A 257 -6.12 4.91 -15.95
N MET A 258 -6.32 4.28 -17.11
CA MET A 258 -5.77 2.95 -17.44
C MET A 258 -4.24 2.87 -17.33
N GLU A 259 -3.56 3.98 -17.61
CA GLU A 259 -2.09 4.09 -17.55
C GLU A 259 -1.59 4.79 -16.28
N SER A 260 -2.47 5.06 -15.32
CA SER A 260 -2.05 5.69 -14.06
C SER A 260 -1.17 4.74 -13.25
N ILE A 261 -0.15 5.29 -12.58
CA ILE A 261 0.83 4.54 -11.79
C ILE A 261 0.11 3.63 -10.76
N GLU A 262 -0.92 4.15 -10.10
CA GLU A 262 -1.69 3.40 -9.12
C GLU A 262 -2.47 2.23 -9.74
N VAL A 263 -3.14 2.44 -10.88
CA VAL A 263 -3.88 1.38 -11.59
C VAL A 263 -2.94 0.28 -12.08
N LEU A 264 -1.79 0.66 -12.64
CA LEU A 264 -0.77 -0.30 -13.08
C LEU A 264 -0.20 -1.10 -11.90
N ALA A 265 0.08 -0.45 -10.76
CA ALA A 265 0.56 -1.14 -9.56
C ALA A 265 -0.47 -2.14 -9.01
N LYS A 266 -1.77 -1.79 -9.00
CA LYS A 266 -2.86 -2.71 -8.63
C LYS A 266 -2.94 -3.90 -9.58
N ARG A 267 -2.90 -3.64 -10.89
CA ARG A 267 -2.88 -4.68 -11.94
C ARG A 267 -1.76 -5.67 -11.70
N ASP A 268 -0.53 -5.20 -11.51
CA ASP A 268 0.64 -6.07 -11.40
C ASP A 268 0.58 -6.95 -10.14
N ALA A 269 0.07 -6.40 -9.03
CA ALA A 269 -0.19 -7.16 -7.80
C ALA A 269 -1.29 -8.22 -8.02
N ALA A 270 -2.38 -7.87 -8.70
CA ALA A 270 -3.49 -8.77 -8.99
C ALA A 270 -3.09 -9.91 -9.93
N VAL A 271 -2.33 -9.62 -10.99
CA VAL A 271 -1.78 -10.63 -11.93
C VAL A 271 -0.88 -11.61 -11.20
N THR A 272 0.00 -11.11 -10.33
CA THR A 272 0.87 -11.96 -9.51
C THR A 272 0.07 -12.85 -8.57
N TRP A 273 -0.96 -12.30 -7.94
CA TRP A 273 -1.87 -13.08 -7.08
C TRP A 273 -2.62 -14.16 -7.88
N CYS A 274 -3.17 -13.84 -9.05
CA CYS A 274 -3.88 -14.80 -9.92
C CYS A 274 -2.97 -15.95 -10.36
N LYS A 275 -1.68 -15.69 -10.61
CA LYS A 275 -0.70 -16.73 -10.90
C LYS A 275 -0.59 -17.72 -9.73
N HIS A 276 -0.33 -17.23 -8.53
CA HIS A 276 -0.21 -18.09 -7.34
C HIS A 276 -1.52 -18.83 -7.02
N ALA A 277 -2.66 -18.17 -7.19
CA ALA A 277 -3.97 -18.77 -7.01
C ALA A 277 -4.21 -19.89 -8.03
N THR A 278 -3.80 -19.68 -9.29
CA THR A 278 -3.87 -20.70 -10.35
C THR A 278 -2.96 -21.88 -10.07
N ASP A 279 -1.68 -21.64 -9.75
CA ASP A 279 -0.71 -22.69 -9.45
C ASP A 279 -1.23 -23.59 -8.32
N HIS A 280 -1.81 -22.99 -7.28
CA HIS A 280 -2.42 -23.73 -6.17
C HIS A 280 -3.72 -24.45 -6.56
N ALA A 281 -4.63 -23.77 -7.25
CA ALA A 281 -5.91 -24.36 -7.64
C ALA A 281 -5.71 -25.57 -8.55
N LEU A 282 -4.86 -25.47 -9.57
CA LEU A 282 -4.56 -26.58 -10.48
C LEU A 282 -3.91 -27.77 -9.76
N ALA A 283 -3.03 -27.53 -8.79
CA ALA A 283 -2.45 -28.59 -7.97
C ALA A 283 -3.49 -29.33 -7.10
N ASN A 284 -4.67 -28.74 -6.89
CA ASN A 284 -5.76 -29.32 -6.10
C ASN A 284 -7.03 -29.61 -6.95
N GLY A 285 -6.92 -29.65 -8.28
CA GLY A 285 -8.04 -29.95 -9.18
C GLY A 285 -9.10 -28.84 -9.30
N GLY A 286 -8.76 -27.62 -8.89
CA GLY A 286 -9.60 -26.43 -8.99
C GLY A 286 -9.45 -25.70 -10.34
N LYS A 287 -10.18 -24.58 -10.47
CA LYS A 287 -10.20 -23.74 -11.66
C LYS A 287 -9.06 -22.70 -11.63
N PRO A 288 -8.45 -22.35 -12.78
CA PRO A 288 -7.50 -21.25 -12.87
C PRO A 288 -8.16 -19.91 -12.53
N TRP A 289 -7.32 -18.96 -12.09
CA TRP A 289 -7.68 -17.58 -11.79
C TRP A 289 -7.12 -16.64 -12.85
N GLN A 290 -7.91 -15.67 -13.30
CA GLN A 290 -7.51 -14.70 -14.32
C GLN A 290 -7.89 -13.28 -13.93
N TYR A 291 -6.95 -12.34 -14.11
CA TYR A 291 -7.19 -10.91 -13.91
C TYR A 291 -7.51 -10.21 -15.24
N ALA A 292 -8.50 -9.31 -15.24
CA ALA A 292 -8.79 -8.42 -16.35
C ALA A 292 -9.03 -6.98 -15.88
N LEU A 293 -8.30 -6.04 -16.48
CA LEU A 293 -8.46 -4.59 -16.28
C LEU A 293 -9.22 -4.01 -17.47
N ILE A 294 -10.49 -3.65 -17.27
CA ILE A 294 -11.44 -3.38 -18.35
C ILE A 294 -11.75 -1.87 -18.41
N PRO A 295 -11.50 -1.17 -19.52
CA PRO A 295 -11.88 0.23 -19.63
C PRO A 295 -13.41 0.35 -19.67
N HIS A 296 -13.95 1.31 -18.92
CA HIS A 296 -15.39 1.45 -18.68
C HIS A 296 -16.24 1.63 -19.96
N ASP A 297 -15.66 2.21 -21.01
CA ASP A 297 -16.29 2.46 -22.31
C ASP A 297 -16.35 1.22 -23.21
N ALA A 298 -15.59 0.17 -22.90
CA ALA A 298 -15.70 -1.13 -23.55
C ALA A 298 -16.85 -1.99 -22.99
N ILE A 299 -17.44 -1.61 -21.85
CA ILE A 299 -18.46 -2.39 -21.16
C ILE A 299 -19.85 -2.03 -21.70
N ALA A 300 -20.41 -2.94 -22.49
CA ALA A 300 -21.78 -2.88 -22.99
C ALA A 300 -22.55 -4.17 -22.68
N GLU A 301 -23.86 -4.07 -22.45
CA GLU A 301 -24.68 -5.20 -21.97
C GLU A 301 -24.71 -6.39 -22.95
N ASN A 302 -24.45 -6.15 -24.24
CA ASN A 302 -24.38 -7.18 -25.27
C ASN A 302 -23.01 -7.90 -25.34
N MET A 303 -22.01 -7.47 -24.57
CA MET A 303 -20.70 -8.14 -24.49
C MET A 303 -20.78 -9.40 -23.64
N THR A 304 -19.87 -10.34 -23.85
CA THR A 304 -19.76 -11.57 -23.05
C THR A 304 -18.64 -11.46 -22.02
N LEU A 305 -18.76 -12.18 -20.91
CA LEU A 305 -17.74 -12.23 -19.86
C LEU A 305 -16.43 -12.76 -20.44
N THR A 306 -16.46 -13.88 -21.16
CA THR A 306 -15.27 -14.46 -21.78
C THR A 306 -14.68 -13.53 -22.84
N GLY A 307 -15.49 -12.80 -23.61
CA GLY A 307 -15.01 -11.84 -24.61
C GLY A 307 -14.27 -10.67 -23.97
N LEU A 308 -14.85 -10.06 -22.93
CA LEU A 308 -14.20 -9.00 -22.17
C LEU A 308 -12.91 -9.49 -21.50
N ALA A 309 -12.96 -10.67 -20.85
CA ALA A 309 -11.80 -11.23 -20.18
C ALA A 309 -10.67 -11.60 -21.16
N ALA A 310 -10.99 -12.06 -22.38
CA ALA A 310 -9.99 -12.37 -23.40
C ALA A 310 -9.35 -11.10 -23.98
N GLN A 311 -10.15 -10.06 -24.23
CA GLN A 311 -9.67 -8.81 -24.80
C GLN A 311 -8.81 -8.00 -23.82
N TYR A 312 -9.16 -8.04 -22.54
CA TYR A 312 -8.55 -7.21 -21.49
C TYR A 312 -7.79 -8.02 -20.44
N ARG A 313 -7.42 -9.26 -20.77
CA ARG A 313 -6.54 -10.08 -19.92
C ARG A 313 -5.23 -9.35 -19.68
N CYS A 314 -4.79 -9.32 -18.44
CA CYS A 314 -3.44 -8.90 -18.11
C CYS A 314 -2.61 -10.13 -17.76
N ASP A 315 -1.51 -10.32 -18.47
CA ASP A 315 -0.47 -11.28 -18.12
C ASP A 315 0.76 -10.54 -17.61
N ARG A 316 1.59 -11.23 -16.83
CA ARG A 316 2.87 -10.67 -16.41
C ARG A 316 3.71 -10.45 -17.67
N ARG A 317 4.18 -9.22 -17.91
CA ARG A 317 5.22 -8.99 -18.92
C ARG A 317 6.41 -9.84 -18.53
N VAL A 318 6.82 -10.73 -19.44
CA VAL A 318 8.12 -11.38 -19.36
C VAL A 318 9.09 -10.30 -19.79
N ASP A 319 9.61 -9.57 -18.80
CA ASP A 319 10.82 -8.77 -18.99
C ASP A 319 12.03 -9.71 -19.10
#